data_AF-A0A1W9U134-F1
#
_entry.id   AF-A0A1W9U134-F1
#
_cell.length_a   1.000
_cell.length_b   1.000
_cell.length_c   1.000
_cell.angle_alpha   90.00
_cell.angle_beta   90.00
_cell.angle_gamma   90.00
#
_symmetry.space_group_name_H-M   'P 1'
#
loop_
_entity.id
_entity.type
_entity.pdbx_description
1 polymer ?
#
loop_
_entity_poly.entity_id
_entity_poly.type
_entity_poly.pdbx_seq_one_letter_code
_entity_poly.pdbx_strand_id
1 'polypeptide(L)'
;MVALQKKNVEEGLVPEEQKKLKEVMAVRTKRIMGAKLDELFEVKPASGPVPRKARILESVICQACGEVTMESRTRRLLGQTLCIPCFEAVEKRH
;
A
#
# COMPACT_ATOMS: atom_id res chain seq x y z
N MET A 1 -21.60 1.92 -7.60
CA MET A 1 -20.56 1.36 -6.70
C MET A 1 -19.50 2.40 -6.40
N VAL A 2 -18.69 2.85 -7.38
CA VAL A 2 -17.60 3.83 -7.16
C VAL A 2 -18.08 5.11 -6.47
N ALA A 3 -19.22 5.68 -6.89
CA ALA A 3 -19.78 6.88 -6.24
C ALA A 3 -20.19 6.65 -4.77
N LEU A 4 -20.80 5.50 -4.44
CA LEU A 4 -21.17 5.15 -3.06
C LEU A 4 -19.94 4.85 -2.19
N GLN A 5 -18.91 4.23 -2.76
CA GLN A 5 -17.65 3.98 -2.07
C GLN A 5 -16.92 5.29 -1.77
N LYS A 6 -16.88 6.22 -2.73
CA LYS A 6 -16.30 7.55 -2.54
C LYS A 6 -17.02 8.31 -1.44
N LYS A 7 -18.35 8.39 -1.51
CA LYS A 7 -19.18 9.03 -0.47
C LYS A 7 -18.96 8.40 0.91
N ASN A 8 -18.86 7.08 1.01
CA ASN A 8 -18.61 6.39 2.28
C ASN A 8 -17.30 6.83 2.96
N VAL A 9 -16.26 7.12 2.17
CA VAL A 9 -14.96 7.57 2.69
C VAL A 9 -15.01 9.04 3.10
N GLU A 10 -15.71 9.88 2.35
CA GLU A 10 -15.73 11.34 2.56
C GLU A 10 -16.75 11.78 3.63
N GLU A 11 -17.95 11.19 3.61
CA GLU A 11 -19.12 11.70 4.34
C GLU A 11 -19.87 10.62 5.13
N GLY A 12 -19.56 9.33 4.90
CA GLY A 12 -20.34 8.21 5.41
C GLY A 12 -21.62 7.95 4.61
N LEU A 13 -22.32 6.86 4.93
CA LEU A 13 -23.53 6.43 4.21
C LEU A 13 -24.73 6.31 5.13
N VAL A 14 -25.91 6.68 4.62
CA VAL A 14 -27.18 6.37 5.31
C VAL A 14 -27.53 4.88 5.19
N PRO A 15 -28.39 4.33 6.06
CA PRO A 15 -28.68 2.88 6.07
C PRO A 15 -29.09 2.29 4.72
N GLU A 16 -29.91 3.01 3.94
CA GLU A 16 -30.32 2.59 2.60
C GLU A 16 -29.14 2.53 1.61
N GLU A 17 -28.24 3.50 1.68
CA GLU A 17 -27.04 3.53 0.82
C GLU A 17 -26.06 2.42 1.21
N GLN A 18 -25.92 2.13 2.51
CA GLN A 18 -25.11 1.01 3.00
C GLN A 18 -25.66 -0.32 2.49
N LYS A 19 -26.98 -0.53 2.59
CA LYS A 19 -27.64 -1.73 2.07
C LYS A 19 -27.42 -1.88 0.57
N LYS A 20 -27.63 -0.80 -0.20
CA LYS A 20 -27.40 -0.79 -1.65
C LYS A 20 -25.95 -1.08 -2.01
N LEU A 21 -24.97 -0.51 -1.28
CA LEU A 21 -23.56 -0.80 -1.48
C LEU A 21 -23.26 -2.28 -1.21
N LYS A 22 -23.79 -2.84 -0.12
CA LYS A 22 -23.63 -4.24 0.26
C LYS A 22 -24.21 -5.19 -0.80
N GLU A 23 -25.40 -4.91 -1.32
CA GLU A 23 -26.03 -5.71 -2.38
C GLU A 23 -25.21 -5.71 -3.67
N VAL A 24 -24.79 -4.53 -4.13
CA VAL A 24 -23.95 -4.40 -5.33
C VAL A 24 -22.62 -5.12 -5.14
N MET A 25 -22.04 -5.05 -3.94
CA MET A 25 -20.80 -5.76 -3.62
C MET A 25 -21.00 -7.28 -3.60
N ALA A 26 -22.09 -7.76 -3.02
CA ALA A 26 -22.41 -9.19 -3.00
C ALA A 26 -22.58 -9.78 -4.40
N VAL A 27 -23.24 -9.04 -5.32
CA VAL A 27 -23.38 -9.46 -6.72
C VAL A 27 -22.01 -9.55 -7.39
N ARG A 28 -21.15 -8.54 -7.21
CA ARG A 28 -19.79 -8.54 -7.78
C ARG A 28 -18.93 -9.68 -7.23
N THR A 29 -18.98 -9.91 -5.91
CA THR A 29 -18.25 -11.00 -5.27
C THR A 29 -18.68 -12.34 -5.82
N LYS A 30 -20.00 -12.60 -5.92
CA LYS A 30 -20.51 -13.85 -6.50
C LYS A 30 -20.04 -14.06 -7.93
N ARG A 31 -20.03 -12.99 -8.75
CA ARG A 31 -19.51 -13.07 -10.13
C ARG A 31 -18.04 -13.44 -10.16
N ILE A 32 -17.18 -12.80 -9.37
CA ILE A 32 -15.73 -13.07 -9.37
C ILE A 32 -15.47 -14.49 -8.83
N MET A 33 -16.10 -14.86 -7.71
CA MET A 33 -15.88 -16.16 -7.07
C MET A 33 -16.43 -17.34 -7.88
N GLY A 34 -17.40 -17.10 -8.77
CA GLY A 34 -17.98 -18.11 -9.65
C GLY A 34 -17.41 -18.13 -11.07
N ALA A 35 -16.56 -17.17 -11.43
CA ALA A 35 -15.95 -17.12 -12.76
C ALA A 35 -14.84 -18.18 -12.89
N LYS A 36 -14.63 -18.65 -14.12
CA LYS A 36 -13.48 -19.50 -14.42
C LYS A 36 -12.19 -18.67 -14.39
N LEU A 37 -11.07 -19.32 -14.08
CA LEU A 37 -9.79 -18.61 -13.94
C LEU A 37 -9.30 -17.98 -15.25
N ASP A 38 -9.59 -18.60 -16.40
CA ASP A 38 -9.25 -18.11 -17.75
C ASP A 38 -10.08 -16.87 -18.16
N GLU A 39 -11.25 -16.66 -17.57
CA GLU A 39 -12.04 -15.43 -17.73
C GLU A 39 -11.49 -14.26 -16.88
N LEU A 40 -10.72 -14.56 -15.83
CA LEU A 40 -10.21 -13.58 -14.87
C LEU A 40 -8.73 -13.24 -15.06
N PHE A 41 -7.92 -14.21 -15.48
CA PHE A 41 -6.47 -14.12 -15.49
C PHE A 41 -5.89 -14.54 -16.83
N GLU A 42 -4.93 -13.75 -17.31
CA GLU A 42 -4.08 -14.12 -18.43
C GLU A 42 -2.74 -14.64 -17.90
N VAL A 43 -2.37 -15.87 -18.28
CA VAL A 43 -1.10 -16.49 -17.86
C VAL A 43 -0.04 -16.30 -18.95
N LYS A 44 1.07 -15.67 -18.60
CA LYS A 44 2.20 -15.40 -19.51
C LYS A 44 3.51 -15.96 -18.96
N PRO A 45 4.48 -16.26 -19.84
CA PRO A 45 5.86 -16.50 -19.41
C PRO A 45 6.39 -15.31 -18.61
N ALA A 46 7.18 -15.59 -17.57
CA ALA A 46 7.84 -14.56 -16.78
C ALA A 46 8.83 -13.76 -17.66
N SER A 47 8.82 -12.42 -17.54
CA SER A 47 9.71 -11.54 -18.30
C SER A 47 11.15 -11.51 -17.79
N GLY A 48 11.45 -12.20 -16.69
CA GLY A 48 12.77 -12.22 -16.08
C GLY A 48 12.90 -13.29 -14.99
N PRO A 49 14.10 -13.40 -14.38
CA PRO A 49 14.30 -14.33 -13.28
C PRO A 49 13.44 -13.94 -12.08
N VAL A 50 13.07 -14.93 -11.28
CA VAL A 50 12.35 -14.73 -10.03
C VAL A 50 13.16 -13.78 -9.13
N PRO A 51 12.53 -12.75 -8.53
CA PRO A 51 13.20 -11.88 -7.59
C PRO A 51 13.85 -12.67 -6.44
N ARG A 52 14.98 -12.19 -5.93
CA ARG A 52 15.60 -12.79 -4.74
C ARG A 52 14.62 -12.72 -3.57
N LYS A 53 14.68 -13.72 -2.67
CA LYS A 53 13.87 -13.73 -1.44
C LYS A 53 14.07 -12.42 -0.67
N ALA A 54 12.97 -11.88 -0.14
CA ALA A 54 13.02 -10.73 0.75
C ALA A 54 13.92 -11.07 1.96
N ARG A 55 14.79 -10.12 2.32
CA ARG A 55 15.70 -10.26 3.46
C ARG A 55 15.13 -9.46 4.63
N ILE A 56 15.26 -10.00 5.83
CA ILE A 56 15.05 -9.21 7.06
C ILE A 56 16.27 -8.30 7.17
N LEU A 57 16.01 -6.99 7.22
CA LEU A 57 17.03 -5.97 7.38
C LEU A 57 16.99 -5.47 8.81
N GLU A 58 18.14 -5.00 9.29
CA GLU A 58 18.25 -4.44 10.63
C GLU A 58 17.34 -3.22 10.80
N SER A 59 16.88 -3.08 12.03
CA SER A 59 16.11 -1.94 12.49
C SER A 59 17.08 -0.93 13.09
N VAL A 60 17.13 0.28 12.51
CA VAL A 60 18.01 1.36 12.95
C VAL A 60 17.19 2.53 13.47
N ILE A 61 17.71 3.25 14.46
CA ILE A 61 17.01 4.40 15.04
C ILE A 61 17.37 5.64 14.23
N CYS A 62 16.35 6.38 13.77
CA CYS A 62 16.56 7.70 13.17
C CYS A 62 17.07 8.68 14.24
N GLN A 63 18.22 9.31 14.00
CA GLN A 63 18.82 10.23 14.99
C GLN A 63 18.12 11.61 15.07
N ALA A 64 17.13 11.88 14.20
CA ALA A 64 16.32 13.09 14.26
C ALA A 64 14.96 12.87 14.93
N CYS A 65 14.17 11.87 14.50
CA CYS A 65 12.83 11.62 15.04
C CYS A 65 12.76 10.52 16.12
N GLY A 66 13.81 9.70 16.27
CA GLY A 66 13.83 8.60 17.25
C GLY A 66 13.06 7.34 16.83
N GLU A 67 12.37 7.35 15.69
CA GLU A 67 11.63 6.18 15.22
C GLU A 67 12.56 5.08 14.70
N VAL A 68 12.14 3.83 14.91
CA VAL A 68 12.80 2.66 14.36
C VAL A 68 12.45 2.52 12.90
N THR A 69 13.48 2.53 12.04
CA THR A 69 13.34 2.47 10.59
C THR A 69 14.19 1.32 10.03
N MET A 70 13.70 0.67 8.99
CA MET A 70 14.48 -0.33 8.25
C MET A 70 15.77 0.28 7.69
N GLU A 71 16.91 -0.40 7.82
CA GLU A 71 18.23 0.07 7.37
C GLU A 71 18.21 0.61 5.92
N SER A 72 17.60 -0.12 4.98
CA SER A 72 17.50 0.30 3.56
C SER A 72 16.67 1.57 3.33
N ARG A 73 15.93 2.01 4.35
CA ARG A 73 15.10 3.23 4.35
C ARG A 73 15.73 4.37 5.15
N THR A 74 17.04 4.34 5.33
CA THR A 74 17.81 5.43 5.93
C THR A 74 18.84 6.03 4.98
N ARG A 75 19.34 7.21 5.34
CA ARG A 75 20.41 7.96 4.66
C ARG A 75 21.39 8.48 5.70
N ARG A 76 22.65 8.66 5.30
CA ARG A 76 23.67 9.28 6.15
C ARG A 76 23.83 10.75 5.79
N LEU A 77 23.80 11.62 6.79
CA LEU A 77 24.05 13.06 6.64
C LEU A 77 24.88 13.54 7.83
N LEU A 78 26.03 14.17 7.58
CA LEU A 78 26.92 14.69 8.63
C LEU A 78 27.23 13.67 9.74
N GLY A 79 27.40 12.40 9.35
CA GLY A 79 27.66 11.29 10.28
C GLY A 79 26.41 10.68 10.93
N GLN A 80 25.26 11.34 10.85
CA GLN A 80 23.99 10.86 11.41
C GLN A 80 23.23 9.95 10.45
N THR A 81 22.57 8.93 10.99
CA THR A 81 21.62 8.06 10.27
C THR A 81 20.20 8.61 10.42
N LEU A 82 19.59 8.99 9.31
CA LEU A 82 18.27 9.61 9.26
C LEU A 82 17.30 8.76 8.43
N CYS A 83 16.04 8.68 8.84
CA CYS A 83 14.99 8.16 7.95
C CYS A 83 14.84 9.08 6.73
N ILE A 84 14.37 8.54 5.60
CA ILE A 84 14.19 9.30 4.35
C ILE A 84 13.44 10.63 4.57
N PRO A 85 12.31 10.69 5.31
CA PRO A 85 11.61 11.96 5.55
C PRO A 85 12.45 13.00 6.31
N CYS A 86 13.18 12.59 7.36
CA CYS A 86 14.04 13.50 8.12
C CYS A 86 15.24 13.98 7.29
N PHE A 87 15.84 13.11 6.48
CA PHE A 87 16.90 13.48 5.56
C PHE A 87 16.42 14.54 4.56
N GLU A 88 15.28 14.29 3.89
CA GLU A 88 14.71 15.24 2.94
C GLU A 88 14.33 16.58 3.57
N ALA A 89 13.87 16.58 4.82
CA ALA A 89 13.53 17.80 5.54
C ALA A 89 14.75 18.68 5.87
N VAL A 90 15.94 18.07 5.99
CA VAL A 90 17.19 18.80 6.20
C VAL A 90 17.80 19.26 4.88
N GLU A 91 17.86 18.39 3.87
CA GLU A 91 18.41 18.72 2.54
C GLU A 91 17.62 19.84 1.84
N LYS A 92 16.28 19.88 1.96
CA LYS A 92 15.45 20.94 1.37
C LYS A 92 15.69 22.33 1.99
N ARG A 93 16.46 22.42 3.08
CA ARG A 93 16.83 23.70 3.73
C ARG A 93 18.15 24.27 3.22
N HIS A 94 18.89 23.52 2.40
CA HIS A 94 20.11 23.95 1.71
C HIS A 94 19.82 24.23 0.23
#